data_AF-A0AAD6QGP7-F1
#
_entry.id   AF-A0AAD6QGP7-F1
#
_cell.length_a   1.000
_cell.length_b   1.000
_cell.length_c   1.000
_cell.angle_alpha   90.00
_cell.angle_beta   90.00
_cell.angle_gamma   90.00
#
_symmetry.space_group_name_H-M   'P 1'
#
loop_
_entity.id
_entity.type
_entity.pdbx_description
1 polymer ?
#
loop_
_entity_poly.entity_id
_entity_poly.type
_entity_poly.pdbx_seq_one_letter_code
_entity_poly.pdbx_strand_id
1 'polypeptide(L)'
;MITQTLIYYLSQHPSIVTFRWSHIQSWGSTWSFLLTSIAFYLTFCALVHLFLQICIKRGRTVPLGPIPAAYSLFMALISAVIFSGILLSTAAEIQETRWFWRRSKTPFQWLLCFPLGTRPSGRVFFWSYMYYLSRYLHMFRTFFTILRLRKLVSFQLVNNSILTFMSFLWLEFSQSFQVLAILIATLVYSIIYGYRFWTAVGLPCACFPFVLNCQIVLLGCNVACHVGVLSLHFMKGGCNGIGAWWFNSVLNGAILFLFLNFYVKMYLGKRKEVISEAMEETEMMKVEDK
;
A
#
# COMPACT_ATOMS: atom_id res chain seq x y z
N MET A 1 -25.90 -18.05 -0.54
CA MET A 1 -26.48 -16.73 -0.87
C MET A 1 -25.46 -15.60 -0.68
N ILE A 2 -24.93 -15.36 0.52
CA ILE A 2 -23.94 -14.28 0.81
C ILE A 2 -22.70 -14.36 -0.08
N THR A 3 -22.14 -15.56 -0.30
CA THR A 3 -20.93 -15.75 -1.12
C THR A 3 -21.17 -15.39 -2.59
N GLN A 4 -22.34 -15.70 -3.15
CA GLN A 4 -22.70 -15.36 -4.53
C GLN A 4 -22.95 -13.85 -4.66
N THR A 5 -23.59 -13.23 -3.68
CA THR A 5 -23.78 -11.78 -3.62
C THR A 5 -22.44 -11.04 -3.54
N LEU A 6 -21.50 -11.52 -2.71
CA LEU A 6 -20.15 -10.95 -2.63
C LEU A 6 -19.38 -11.09 -3.93
N ILE A 7 -19.42 -12.26 -4.58
CA ILE A 7 -18.81 -12.47 -5.90
C ILE A 7 -19.41 -11.51 -6.91
N TYR A 8 -20.73 -11.34 -6.92
CA TYR A 8 -21.39 -10.42 -7.84
C TYR A 8 -20.89 -8.98 -7.66
N TYR A 9 -20.96 -8.43 -6.45
CA TYR A 9 -20.56 -7.05 -6.19
C TYR A 9 -19.07 -6.80 -6.34
N LEU A 10 -18.22 -7.78 -6.05
CA LEU A 10 -16.77 -7.60 -6.04
C LEU A 10 -16.08 -7.99 -7.35
N SER A 11 -16.70 -8.79 -8.21
CA SER A 11 -16.07 -9.20 -9.48
C SER A 11 -16.97 -9.08 -10.70
N GLN A 12 -18.28 -9.26 -10.58
CA GLN A 12 -19.18 -9.32 -11.75
C GLN A 12 -19.99 -8.04 -12.00
N HIS A 13 -19.95 -7.08 -11.08
CA HIS A 13 -20.69 -5.83 -11.23
C HIS A 13 -20.30 -5.12 -12.55
N PRO A 14 -21.25 -4.58 -13.33
CA PRO A 14 -20.97 -4.02 -14.65
C PRO A 14 -19.85 -2.97 -14.63
N SER A 15 -19.87 -2.07 -13.64
CA SER A 15 -18.82 -1.04 -13.46
C SER A 15 -17.41 -1.59 -13.23
N ILE A 16 -17.29 -2.82 -12.73
CA ILE A 16 -16.01 -3.51 -12.50
C ILE A 16 -15.54 -4.21 -13.77
N VAL A 17 -16.45 -4.91 -14.46
CA VAL A 17 -16.14 -5.66 -15.68
C VAL A 17 -15.82 -4.73 -16.85
N THR A 18 -16.60 -3.66 -17.02
CA THR A 18 -16.39 -2.68 -18.10
C THR A 18 -15.37 -1.61 -17.75
N PHE A 19 -14.67 -1.73 -16.62
CA PHE A 19 -13.68 -0.74 -16.22
C PHE A 19 -12.54 -0.66 -17.23
N ARG A 20 -12.16 0.57 -17.56
CA ARG A 20 -11.00 0.86 -18.40
C ARG A 20 -10.24 2.02 -17.80
N TRP A 21 -8.94 1.83 -17.58
CA TRP A 21 -8.05 2.92 -17.23
C TRP A 21 -7.97 3.91 -18.40
N SER A 22 -8.38 5.15 -18.16
CA SER A 22 -8.37 6.21 -19.16
C SER A 22 -8.22 7.57 -18.52
N HIS A 23 -7.42 8.43 -19.13
CA HIS A 23 -7.24 9.83 -18.74
C HIS A 23 -8.52 10.66 -18.71
N ILE A 24 -9.56 10.24 -19.46
CA ILE A 24 -10.81 10.99 -19.61
C ILE A 24 -11.86 10.51 -18.60
N GLN A 25 -11.89 9.21 -18.30
CA GLN A 25 -12.95 8.59 -17.50
C GLN A 25 -12.55 8.32 -16.05
N SER A 26 -11.26 8.05 -15.80
CA SER A 26 -10.77 7.69 -14.48
C SER A 26 -10.25 8.92 -13.74
N TRP A 27 -10.78 9.21 -12.56
CA TRP A 27 -10.31 10.32 -11.74
C TRP A 27 -8.86 10.08 -11.29
N GLY A 28 -8.04 11.13 -11.36
CA GLY A 28 -6.65 11.11 -10.93
C GLY A 28 -5.72 10.26 -11.80
N SER A 29 -6.10 10.01 -13.05
CA SER A 29 -5.35 9.19 -14.00
C SER A 29 -4.34 9.96 -14.86
N THR A 30 -4.20 11.27 -14.68
CA THR A 30 -3.23 12.07 -15.42
C THR A 30 -1.91 12.21 -14.65
N TRP A 31 -0.81 12.29 -15.39
CA TRP A 31 0.52 12.56 -14.83
C TRP A 31 0.57 13.88 -14.07
N SER A 32 -0.09 14.91 -14.58
CA SER A 32 -0.18 16.21 -13.91
C SER A 32 -0.85 16.07 -12.55
N PHE A 33 -1.99 15.38 -12.48
CA PHE A 33 -2.69 15.14 -11.22
C PHE A 33 -1.80 14.42 -10.21
N LEU A 34 -1.13 13.34 -10.62
CA LEU A 34 -0.22 12.59 -9.75
C LEU A 34 0.88 13.49 -9.17
N LEU A 35 1.61 14.21 -10.03
CA LEU A 35 2.72 15.06 -9.59
C LEU A 35 2.22 16.22 -8.72
N THR A 36 1.11 16.86 -9.08
CA THR A 36 0.53 17.94 -8.27
C THR A 36 0.02 17.45 -6.92
N SER A 37 -0.55 16.24 -6.86
CA SER A 37 -1.06 15.68 -5.61
C SER A 37 0.06 15.28 -4.66
N ILE A 38 1.17 14.73 -5.16
CA ILE A 38 2.38 14.44 -4.38
C ILE A 38 3.03 15.75 -3.90
N ALA A 39 3.17 16.75 -4.79
CA ALA A 39 3.72 18.05 -4.42
C ALA A 39 2.86 18.73 -3.34
N PHE A 40 1.54 18.76 -3.53
CA PHE A 40 0.59 19.27 -2.55
C PHE A 40 0.71 18.54 -1.21
N TYR A 41 0.78 17.21 -1.22
CA TYR A 41 0.97 16.40 -0.02
C TYR A 41 2.23 16.81 0.76
N LEU A 42 3.38 16.91 0.08
CA LEU A 42 4.65 17.28 0.70
C LEU A 42 4.62 18.71 1.24
N THR A 43 4.14 19.66 0.43
CA THR A 43 4.02 21.07 0.83
C THR A 43 3.07 21.21 2.02
N PHE A 44 1.91 20.56 1.98
CA PHE A 44 0.93 20.63 3.05
C PHE A 44 1.47 19.99 4.35
N CYS A 45 2.16 18.85 4.29
CA CYS A 45 2.86 18.28 5.46
C CYS A 45 3.89 19.26 6.04
N ALA A 46 4.69 19.91 5.19
CA ALA A 46 5.69 20.87 5.62
C ALA A 46 5.06 22.11 6.26
N LEU A 47 3.99 22.65 5.66
CA LEU A 47 3.24 23.80 6.18
C LEU A 47 2.59 23.49 7.52
N VAL A 48 1.92 22.33 7.65
CA VAL A 48 1.31 21.91 8.92
C VAL A 48 2.38 21.76 10.00
N HIS A 49 3.50 21.13 9.70
CA HIS A 49 4.58 20.99 10.66
C HIS A 49 5.16 22.35 11.08
N LEU A 50 5.40 23.26 10.13
CA LEU A 50 5.89 24.61 10.42
C LEU A 50 4.89 25.40 11.27
N PHE A 51 3.60 25.33 10.94
CA PHE A 51 2.53 25.94 11.70
C PHE A 51 2.49 25.42 13.15
N LEU A 52 2.59 24.10 13.36
CA LEU A 52 2.61 23.50 14.70
C LEU A 52 3.85 23.91 15.52
N GLN A 53 4.98 24.14 14.85
CA GLN A 53 6.20 24.62 15.50
C GLN A 53 6.09 26.10 15.92
N ILE A 54 5.45 26.93 15.12
CA ILE A 54 5.31 28.37 15.37
C ILE A 54 4.18 28.66 16.36
N CYS A 55 2.99 28.09 16.13
CA CYS A 55 1.77 28.53 16.81
C CYS A 55 1.52 27.85 18.15
N ILE A 56 2.11 26.68 18.42
CA ILE A 56 1.81 25.93 19.64
C ILE A 56 3.06 25.76 20.49
N LYS A 57 3.01 26.22 21.75
CA LYS A 57 4.08 26.07 22.74
C LYS A 57 4.65 24.64 22.75
N ARG A 58 5.97 24.56 22.83
CA ARG A 58 6.76 23.32 22.86
C ARG A 58 6.26 22.44 24.03
N GLY A 59 5.80 21.22 23.72
CA GLY A 59 5.43 20.22 24.75
C GLY A 59 3.94 19.89 24.93
N ARG A 60 2.99 20.48 24.17
CA ARG A 60 1.58 20.03 24.20
C ARG A 60 1.27 19.09 23.02
N THR A 61 1.01 17.81 23.26
CA THR A 61 0.46 16.93 22.21
C THR A 61 -0.97 17.37 21.87
N VAL A 62 -1.39 17.22 20.60
CA VAL A 62 -2.78 17.49 20.21
C VAL A 62 -3.57 16.20 20.44
N PRO A 63 -4.54 16.16 21.39
CA PRO A 63 -5.35 14.99 21.61
C PRO A 63 -6.29 14.81 20.41
N LEU A 64 -6.02 13.80 19.58
CA LEU A 64 -6.85 13.46 18.41
C LEU A 64 -8.07 12.58 18.77
N GLY A 65 -8.24 12.24 20.05
CA GLY A 65 -9.34 11.39 20.53
C GLY A 65 -9.43 10.05 19.77
N PRO A 66 -10.65 9.53 19.52
CA PRO A 66 -10.87 8.24 18.86
C PRO A 66 -10.68 8.27 17.33
N ILE A 67 -10.37 9.44 16.74
CA ILE A 67 -10.27 9.61 15.28
C ILE A 67 -9.27 8.63 14.66
N PRO A 68 -8.05 8.43 15.22
CA PRO A 68 -7.09 7.50 14.62
C PRO A 68 -7.49 6.03 14.74
N ALA A 69 -8.31 5.67 15.74
CA ALA A 69 -8.87 4.34 15.88
C ALA A 69 -9.91 4.08 14.78
N ALA A 70 -10.88 4.99 14.62
CA ALA A 70 -11.89 4.93 13.56
C ALA A 70 -11.25 4.89 12.16
N TYR A 71 -10.23 5.72 11.93
CA TYR A 71 -9.46 5.70 10.69
C TYR A 71 -8.74 4.36 10.46
N SER A 72 -8.16 3.77 11.51
CA SER A 72 -7.50 2.46 11.40
C SER A 72 -8.50 1.36 11.03
N LEU A 73 -9.70 1.36 11.63
CA LEU A 73 -10.77 0.44 11.25
C LEU A 73 -11.17 0.62 9.78
N PHE A 74 -11.40 1.87 9.36
CA PHE A 74 -11.75 2.19 7.97
C PHE A 74 -10.71 1.68 6.97
N MET A 75 -9.41 1.92 7.25
CA MET A 75 -8.33 1.44 6.39
C MET A 75 -8.20 -0.08 6.38
N ALA A 76 -8.47 -0.75 7.52
CA ALA A 76 -8.48 -2.22 7.57
C ALA A 76 -9.59 -2.78 6.68
N LEU A 77 -10.80 -2.22 6.77
CA LEU A 77 -11.95 -2.64 5.96
C LEU A 77 -11.72 -2.40 4.47
N ILE A 78 -11.24 -1.21 4.08
CA ILE A 78 -10.89 -0.94 2.68
C ILE A 78 -9.83 -1.92 2.17
N SER A 79 -8.80 -2.18 2.97
CA SER A 79 -7.74 -3.12 2.57
C SER A 79 -8.29 -4.53 2.39
N ALA A 80 -9.17 -5.00 3.28
CA ALA A 80 -9.84 -6.29 3.17
C ALA A 80 -10.74 -6.37 1.93
N VAL A 81 -11.51 -5.32 1.64
CA VAL A 81 -12.38 -5.25 0.45
C VAL A 81 -11.55 -5.31 -0.84
N ILE A 82 -10.45 -4.54 -0.93
CA ILE A 82 -9.56 -4.57 -2.08
C ILE A 82 -8.90 -5.94 -2.22
N PHE A 83 -8.44 -6.54 -1.13
CA PHE A 83 -7.88 -7.90 -1.11
C PHE A 83 -8.87 -8.93 -1.65
N SER A 84 -10.09 -8.96 -1.11
CA SER A 84 -11.14 -9.88 -1.58
C SER A 84 -11.52 -9.61 -3.04
N GLY A 85 -11.64 -8.35 -3.41
CA GLY A 85 -11.97 -7.93 -4.77
C GLY A 85 -10.95 -8.39 -5.80
N ILE A 86 -9.67 -8.14 -5.55
CA ILE A 86 -8.60 -8.56 -6.47
C ILE A 86 -8.42 -10.09 -6.48
N LEU A 87 -8.58 -10.75 -5.32
CA LEU A 87 -8.51 -12.22 -5.24
C LEU A 87 -9.62 -12.88 -6.07
N LEU A 88 -10.86 -12.45 -5.89
CA LEU A 88 -12.02 -12.98 -6.63
C LEU A 88 -11.94 -12.64 -8.11
N SER A 89 -11.54 -11.42 -8.46
CA SER A 89 -11.37 -10.99 -9.85
C SER A 89 -10.28 -11.79 -10.55
N THR A 90 -9.17 -12.05 -9.87
CA THR A 90 -8.08 -12.86 -10.42
C THR A 90 -8.50 -14.33 -10.56
N ALA A 91 -9.20 -14.88 -9.57
CA ALA A 91 -9.71 -16.25 -9.65
C ALA A 91 -10.69 -16.42 -10.83
N ALA A 92 -11.59 -15.45 -11.04
CA ALA A 92 -12.52 -15.46 -12.18
C ALA A 92 -11.77 -15.35 -13.52
N GLU A 93 -10.79 -14.44 -13.62
CA GLU A 93 -9.98 -14.27 -14.84
C GLU A 93 -9.20 -15.54 -15.18
N ILE A 94 -8.59 -16.20 -14.18
CA ILE A 94 -7.86 -17.46 -14.36
C ILE A 94 -8.80 -18.59 -14.79
N GLN A 95 -10.02 -18.64 -14.25
CA GLN A 95 -11.01 -19.65 -14.63
C GLN A 95 -11.51 -19.47 -16.07
N GLU A 96 -11.85 -18.25 -16.47
CA GLU A 96 -12.34 -17.94 -17.82
C GLU A 96 -11.25 -18.14 -18.88
N THR A 97 -10.01 -17.74 -18.57
CA THR A 97 -8.87 -17.91 -19.49
C THR A 97 -8.31 -19.33 -19.50
N ARG A 98 -8.77 -20.23 -18.60
CA ARG A 98 -8.30 -21.63 -18.51
C ARG A 98 -8.42 -22.40 -19.83
N TRP A 99 -9.45 -22.11 -20.63
CA TRP A 99 -9.65 -22.74 -21.93
C TRP A 99 -8.64 -22.26 -22.98
N PHE A 100 -8.23 -20.99 -22.91
CA PHE A 100 -7.20 -20.39 -23.78
C PHE A 100 -5.79 -20.94 -23.50
N TRP A 101 -5.52 -21.38 -22.25
CA TRP A 101 -4.20 -21.79 -21.78
C TRP A 101 -4.02 -23.32 -21.62
N ARG A 102 -4.75 -24.14 -22.39
CA ARG A 102 -4.89 -25.59 -22.21
C ARG A 102 -3.58 -26.42 -22.24
N ARG A 103 -2.38 -25.84 -22.46
CA ARG A 103 -1.15 -26.64 -22.57
C ARG A 103 0.18 -26.07 -22.03
N SER A 104 0.31 -24.85 -21.48
CA SER A 104 1.68 -24.36 -21.16
C SER A 104 1.90 -23.30 -20.07
N LYS A 105 0.88 -22.81 -19.34
CA LYS A 105 1.11 -21.79 -18.29
C LYS A 105 0.41 -22.11 -16.97
N THR A 106 1.14 -21.96 -15.87
CA THR A 106 0.60 -22.08 -14.50
C THR A 106 -0.07 -20.76 -14.08
N PRO A 107 -1.07 -20.78 -13.17
CA PRO A 107 -1.74 -19.57 -12.67
C PRO A 107 -0.77 -18.54 -12.08
N PHE A 108 0.25 -19.01 -11.36
CA PHE A 108 1.34 -18.17 -10.83
C PHE A 108 2.14 -17.47 -11.92
N GLN A 109 2.31 -18.12 -13.08
CA GLN A 109 3.03 -17.53 -14.19
C GLN A 109 2.26 -16.34 -14.80
N TRP A 110 0.93 -16.42 -14.85
CA TRP A 110 0.10 -15.30 -15.30
C TRP A 110 0.13 -14.14 -14.30
N LEU A 111 0.07 -14.44 -12.99
CA LEU A 111 0.20 -13.44 -11.91
C LEU A 111 1.53 -12.66 -11.93
N LEU A 112 2.61 -13.28 -12.40
CA LEU A 112 3.93 -12.66 -12.47
C LEU A 112 4.21 -12.02 -13.83
N CYS A 113 3.65 -12.56 -14.92
CA CYS A 113 3.97 -12.14 -16.28
C CYS A 113 2.72 -12.12 -17.18
N PHE A 114 2.19 -10.92 -17.42
CA PHE A 114 1.12 -10.66 -18.37
C PHE A 114 1.64 -10.74 -19.81
N PRO A 115 0.82 -11.24 -20.75
CA PRO A 115 1.18 -11.22 -22.17
C PRO A 115 1.37 -9.79 -22.67
N LEU A 116 2.25 -9.62 -23.64
CA LEU A 116 2.53 -8.32 -24.27
C LEU A 116 1.26 -7.75 -24.90
N GLY A 117 1.03 -6.43 -24.75
CA GLY A 117 -0.13 -5.76 -25.31
C GLY A 117 -1.41 -5.87 -24.48
N THR A 118 -1.33 -6.36 -23.23
CA THR A 118 -2.45 -6.33 -22.29
C THR A 118 -2.95 -4.90 -22.07
N ARG A 119 -4.19 -4.62 -22.47
CA ARG A 119 -4.83 -3.33 -22.23
C ARG A 119 -5.21 -3.20 -20.74
N PRO A 120 -5.09 -2.01 -20.13
CA PRO A 120 -5.46 -1.77 -18.73
C PRO A 120 -6.98 -1.71 -18.56
N SER A 121 -7.65 -2.84 -18.77
CA SER A 121 -9.11 -2.97 -18.75
C SER A 121 -9.52 -4.27 -18.08
N GLY A 122 -10.69 -4.24 -17.44
CA GLY A 122 -11.28 -5.38 -16.78
C GLY A 122 -11.12 -5.37 -15.26
N ARG A 123 -11.58 -6.47 -14.66
CA ARG A 123 -11.86 -6.60 -13.21
C ARG A 123 -10.62 -6.35 -12.35
N VAL A 124 -9.47 -6.88 -12.77
CA VAL A 124 -8.22 -6.75 -12.03
C VAL A 124 -7.74 -5.29 -12.00
N PHE A 125 -7.86 -4.57 -13.11
CA PHE A 125 -7.46 -3.17 -13.19
C PHE A 125 -8.38 -2.23 -12.40
N PHE A 126 -9.66 -2.59 -12.24
CA PHE A 126 -10.56 -1.88 -11.33
C PHE A 126 -10.05 -1.91 -9.89
N TRP A 127 -9.66 -3.09 -9.40
CA TRP A 127 -9.14 -3.23 -8.04
C TRP A 127 -7.73 -2.64 -7.87
N SER A 128 -6.90 -2.69 -8.91
CA SER A 128 -5.65 -1.91 -8.94
C SER A 128 -5.92 -0.40 -8.84
N TYR A 129 -6.98 0.10 -9.47
CA TYR A 129 -7.39 1.50 -9.35
C TYR A 129 -7.90 1.83 -7.95
N MET A 130 -8.72 0.97 -7.34
CA MET A 130 -9.12 1.14 -5.94
C MET A 130 -7.92 1.13 -4.98
N TYR A 131 -6.91 0.28 -5.25
CA TYR A 131 -5.65 0.30 -4.51
C TYR A 131 -4.88 1.61 -4.71
N TYR A 132 -4.80 2.15 -5.93
CA TYR A 132 -4.21 3.46 -6.19
C TYR A 132 -4.92 4.57 -5.39
N LEU A 133 -6.26 4.59 -5.38
CA LEU A 133 -7.02 5.54 -4.58
C LEU A 133 -6.78 5.38 -3.08
N SER A 134 -6.67 4.14 -2.58
CA SER A 134 -6.38 3.91 -1.17
C SER A 134 -5.00 4.41 -0.74
N ARG A 135 -4.05 4.60 -1.68
CA ARG A 135 -2.74 5.21 -1.38
C ARG A 135 -2.87 6.66 -0.91
N TYR A 136 -3.80 7.41 -1.49
CA TYR A 136 -4.11 8.76 -1.02
C TYR A 136 -4.73 8.74 0.37
N LEU A 137 -5.56 7.74 0.66
CA LEU A 137 -6.06 7.53 2.02
C LEU A 137 -4.89 7.27 2.97
N HIS A 138 -3.98 6.34 2.65
CA HIS A 138 -2.79 6.05 3.48
C HIS A 138 -1.91 7.29 3.77
N MET A 139 -1.85 8.28 2.88
CA MET A 139 -1.14 9.54 3.13
C MET A 139 -1.71 10.32 4.32
N PHE A 140 -3.00 10.22 4.62
CA PHE A 140 -3.62 10.92 5.76
C PHE A 140 -3.04 10.52 7.10
N ARG A 141 -2.52 9.28 7.21
CA ARG A 141 -1.83 8.84 8.42
C ARG A 141 -0.64 9.74 8.77
N THR A 142 0.06 10.28 7.77
CA THR A 142 1.19 11.18 8.02
C THR A 142 0.72 12.47 8.69
N PHE A 143 -0.48 12.97 8.39
CA PHE A 143 -1.03 14.12 9.10
C PHE A 143 -1.30 13.80 10.57
N PHE A 144 -1.86 12.63 10.89
CA PHE A 144 -2.03 12.22 12.28
C PHE A 144 -0.69 12.10 13.01
N THR A 145 0.34 11.55 12.36
CA THR A 145 1.70 11.50 12.91
C THR A 145 2.24 12.90 13.19
N ILE A 146 2.11 13.84 12.25
CA ILE A 146 2.58 15.22 12.42
C ILE A 146 1.80 15.94 13.53
N LEU A 147 0.48 15.78 13.60
CA LEU A 147 -0.35 16.43 14.63
C LEU A 147 -0.07 15.89 16.03
N ARG A 148 0.14 14.57 16.16
CA ARG A 148 0.37 13.91 17.45
C ARG A 148 1.80 14.07 17.94
N LEU A 149 2.78 13.72 17.10
CA LEU A 149 4.20 13.66 17.47
C LEU A 149 4.96 14.97 17.19
N ARG A 150 4.35 15.89 16.41
CA ARG A 150 4.99 17.14 15.95
C ARG A 150 6.33 16.92 15.24
N LYS A 151 6.52 15.75 14.63
CA LYS A 151 7.73 15.39 13.92
C LYS A 151 7.41 15.01 12.47
N LEU A 152 8.19 15.56 11.55
CA LEU A 152 8.22 15.10 10.15
C LEU A 152 9.09 13.85 10.05
N VAL A 153 8.45 12.69 9.95
CA VAL A 153 9.14 11.43 9.68
C VAL A 153 9.40 11.32 8.18
N SER A 154 10.61 11.70 7.75
CA SER A 154 11.00 11.72 6.33
C SER A 154 10.80 10.39 5.62
N PHE A 155 11.08 9.27 6.31
CA PHE A 155 10.85 7.93 5.77
C PHE A 155 9.39 7.72 5.37
N GLN A 156 8.44 8.11 6.24
CA GLN A 156 7.02 7.95 5.98
C GLN A 156 6.55 8.79 4.80
N LEU A 157 7.03 10.04 4.68
CA LEU A 157 6.71 10.95 3.56
C LEU A 157 7.20 10.39 2.22
N VAL A 158 8.48 10.00 2.18
CA VAL A 158 9.11 9.46 0.97
C VAL A 158 8.46 8.13 0.58
N ASN A 159 8.26 7.23 1.54
CA ASN A 159 7.65 5.93 1.28
C ASN A 159 6.21 6.05 0.74
N ASN A 160 5.37 6.91 1.34
CA ASN A 160 4.00 7.10 0.86
C ASN A 160 3.97 7.75 -0.54
N SER A 161 4.88 8.67 -0.82
CA SER A 161 5.01 9.31 -2.14
C SER A 161 5.43 8.29 -3.20
N ILE A 162 6.48 7.52 -2.91
CA ILE A 162 7.00 6.48 -3.80
C ILE A 162 5.92 5.42 -4.06
N LEU A 163 5.26 4.89 -3.03
CA LEU A 163 4.24 3.85 -3.19
C LEU A 163 3.04 4.33 -4.02
N THR A 164 2.66 5.61 -3.90
CA THR A 164 1.60 6.21 -4.73
C THR A 164 2.03 6.32 -6.18
N PHE A 165 3.26 6.80 -6.42
CA PHE A 165 3.84 6.87 -7.76
C PHE A 165 3.94 5.48 -8.42
N MET A 166 4.43 4.47 -7.68
CA MET A 166 4.50 3.09 -8.16
C MET A 166 3.13 2.55 -8.56
N SER A 167 2.10 2.78 -7.73
CA SER A 167 0.74 2.29 -8.02
C SER A 167 0.13 2.94 -9.26
N PHE A 168 0.47 4.20 -9.55
CA PHE A 168 0.12 4.84 -10.83
C PHE A 168 0.82 4.17 -12.01
N LEU A 169 2.13 3.94 -11.91
CA LEU A 169 2.89 3.25 -12.97
C LEU A 169 2.37 1.84 -13.27
N TRP A 170 1.89 1.13 -12.24
CA TRP A 170 1.28 -0.19 -12.42
C TRP A 170 0.05 -0.15 -13.33
N LEU A 171 -0.79 0.88 -13.19
CA LEU A 171 -1.97 1.08 -14.01
C LEU A 171 -1.62 1.58 -15.41
N GLU A 172 -0.75 2.59 -15.50
CA GLU A 172 -0.38 3.24 -16.76
C GLU A 172 0.30 2.28 -17.75
N PHE A 173 1.22 1.47 -17.24
CA PHE A 173 2.00 0.53 -18.07
C PHE A 173 1.52 -0.91 -17.99
N SER A 174 0.38 -1.16 -17.34
CA SER A 174 -0.17 -2.52 -17.14
C SER A 174 0.88 -3.51 -16.63
N GLN A 175 1.61 -3.12 -15.58
CA GLN A 175 2.73 -3.93 -15.07
C GLN A 175 2.21 -5.25 -14.49
N SER A 176 2.79 -6.38 -14.90
CA SER A 176 2.33 -7.71 -14.51
C SER A 176 2.46 -8.02 -13.02
N PHE A 177 3.51 -7.50 -12.38
CA PHE A 177 3.77 -7.70 -10.94
C PHE A 177 2.69 -7.11 -10.02
N GLN A 178 1.84 -6.21 -10.52
CA GLN A 178 0.93 -5.43 -9.68
C GLN A 178 -0.04 -6.30 -8.86
N VAL A 179 -0.56 -7.40 -9.43
CA VAL A 179 -1.65 -8.17 -8.80
C VAL A 179 -1.16 -8.83 -7.52
N LEU A 180 -0.02 -9.51 -7.60
CA LEU A 180 0.56 -10.20 -6.45
C LEU A 180 1.04 -9.20 -5.40
N ALA A 181 1.64 -8.08 -5.83
CA ALA A 181 2.06 -7.01 -4.94
C ALA A 181 0.87 -6.40 -4.16
N ILE A 182 -0.25 -6.13 -4.85
CA ILE A 182 -1.47 -5.60 -4.23
C ILE A 182 -2.06 -6.63 -3.25
N LEU A 183 -2.16 -7.90 -3.63
CA LEU A 183 -2.67 -8.97 -2.75
C LEU A 183 -1.89 -9.05 -1.42
N ILE A 184 -0.56 -9.10 -1.50
CA ILE A 184 0.29 -9.21 -0.31
C ILE A 184 0.22 -7.90 0.51
N ALA A 185 0.29 -6.74 -0.15
CA ALA A 185 0.23 -5.45 0.54
C ALA A 185 -1.11 -5.24 1.26
N THR A 186 -2.23 -5.49 0.60
CA THR A 186 -3.56 -5.29 1.17
C THR A 186 -3.87 -6.27 2.30
N LEU A 187 -3.40 -7.52 2.21
CA LEU A 187 -3.48 -8.48 3.31
C LEU A 187 -2.71 -7.98 4.54
N VAL A 188 -1.45 -7.58 4.34
CA VAL A 188 -0.60 -7.06 5.43
C VAL A 188 -1.18 -5.76 6.01
N TYR A 189 -1.70 -4.85 5.18
CA TYR A 189 -2.34 -3.63 5.66
C TYR A 189 -3.62 -3.91 6.44
N SER A 190 -4.47 -4.84 6.00
CA SER A 190 -5.64 -5.26 6.78
C SER A 190 -5.25 -5.74 8.18
N ILE A 191 -4.18 -6.53 8.28
CA ILE A 191 -3.65 -7.03 9.55
C ILE A 191 -3.06 -5.90 10.41
N ILE A 192 -2.20 -5.04 9.84
CA ILE A 192 -1.55 -3.95 10.57
C ILE A 192 -2.57 -2.93 11.08
N TYR A 193 -3.51 -2.49 10.24
CA TYR A 193 -4.53 -1.52 10.64
C TYR A 193 -5.58 -2.14 11.57
N GLY A 194 -5.93 -3.41 11.38
CA GLY A 194 -6.77 -4.16 12.31
C GLY A 194 -6.13 -4.29 13.69
N TYR A 195 -4.83 -4.61 13.77
CA TYR A 195 -4.07 -4.63 15.02
C TYR A 195 -4.03 -3.25 15.68
N ARG A 196 -3.83 -2.17 14.92
CA ARG A 196 -3.85 -0.79 15.47
C ARG A 196 -5.22 -0.43 16.05
N PHE A 197 -6.30 -0.79 15.37
CA PHE A 197 -7.65 -0.58 15.89
C PHE A 197 -7.88 -1.39 17.17
N TRP A 198 -7.55 -2.69 17.14
CA TRP A 198 -7.64 -3.60 18.28
C TRP A 198 -7.00 -2.99 19.52
N THR A 199 -5.77 -2.53 19.38
CA THR A 199 -5.02 -1.94 20.49
C THR A 199 -5.53 -0.56 20.91
N ALA A 200 -6.11 0.22 19.99
CA ALA A 200 -6.67 1.53 20.29
C ALA A 200 -8.00 1.45 21.05
N VAL A 201 -8.68 0.29 21.05
CA VAL A 201 -9.89 0.02 21.85
C VAL A 201 -9.52 -0.48 23.26
N GLY A 202 -8.24 -0.55 23.61
CA GLY A 202 -7.77 -0.97 24.94
C GLY A 202 -7.57 -2.48 25.09
N LEU A 203 -7.59 -3.24 23.98
CA LEU A 203 -7.32 -4.68 24.00
C LEU A 203 -5.81 -4.98 24.12
N PRO A 204 -5.45 -6.16 24.68
CA PRO A 204 -4.06 -6.48 24.97
C PRO A 204 -3.17 -6.46 23.71
N CYS A 205 -1.98 -5.93 23.90
CA CYS A 205 -0.97 -5.71 22.88
C CYS A 205 -0.05 -6.94 22.78
N ALA A 206 0.51 -7.19 21.59
CA ALA A 206 1.51 -8.25 21.44
C ALA A 206 2.81 -7.88 22.18
N CYS A 207 3.44 -8.86 22.83
CA CYS A 207 4.71 -8.67 23.56
C CYS A 207 5.95 -8.50 22.66
N PHE A 208 5.77 -8.43 21.34
CA PHE A 208 6.83 -8.30 20.35
C PHE A 208 6.43 -7.24 19.30
N PRO A 209 7.38 -6.66 18.54
CA PRO A 209 7.08 -5.60 17.57
C PRO A 209 6.34 -6.15 16.35
N PHE A 210 5.05 -6.46 16.51
CA PHE A 210 4.21 -7.15 15.52
C PHE A 210 4.16 -6.42 14.18
N VAL A 211 3.90 -5.11 14.20
CA VAL A 211 3.81 -4.27 12.99
C VAL A 211 5.13 -4.28 12.21
N LEU A 212 6.27 -4.24 12.89
CA LEU A 212 7.58 -4.27 12.26
C LEU A 212 7.84 -5.62 11.57
N ASN A 213 7.50 -6.73 12.24
CA ASN A 213 7.63 -8.06 11.66
C ASN A 213 6.76 -8.22 10.41
N CYS A 214 5.51 -7.74 10.44
CA CYS A 214 4.65 -7.73 9.26
C CYS A 214 5.25 -6.90 8.10
N GLN A 215 5.88 -5.76 8.39
CA GLN A 215 6.56 -4.95 7.38
C GLN A 215 7.79 -5.65 6.80
N ILE A 216 8.57 -6.35 7.62
CA ILE A 216 9.72 -7.16 7.16
C ILE A 216 9.23 -8.26 6.22
N VAL A 217 8.16 -8.97 6.58
CA VAL A 217 7.57 -10.00 5.73
C VAL A 217 7.08 -9.41 4.41
N LEU A 218 6.37 -8.28 4.43
CA LEU A 218 5.90 -7.60 3.23
C LEU A 218 7.05 -7.21 2.31
N LEU A 219 8.12 -6.65 2.87
CA LEU A 219 9.29 -6.22 2.10
C LEU A 219 10.04 -7.42 1.52
N GLY A 220 10.24 -8.47 2.30
CA GLY A 220 10.85 -9.72 1.85
C GLY A 220 10.05 -10.41 0.73
N CYS A 221 8.73 -10.49 0.88
CA CYS A 221 7.85 -11.02 -0.15
C CYS A 221 7.91 -10.20 -1.45
N ASN A 222 7.93 -8.86 -1.36
CA ASN A 222 8.07 -8.01 -2.54
C ASN A 222 9.40 -8.26 -3.27
N VAL A 223 10.52 -8.33 -2.54
CA VAL A 223 11.84 -8.64 -3.13
C VAL A 223 11.83 -10.00 -3.83
N ALA A 224 11.31 -11.04 -3.17
CA ALA A 224 11.22 -12.38 -3.76
C ALA A 224 10.39 -12.40 -5.05
N CYS A 225 9.27 -11.67 -5.08
CA CYS A 225 8.44 -11.59 -6.27
C CYS A 225 9.10 -10.80 -7.40
N HIS A 226 9.85 -9.73 -7.11
CA HIS A 226 10.64 -9.01 -8.11
C HIS A 226 11.66 -9.93 -8.80
N VAL A 227 12.36 -10.78 -8.03
CA VAL A 227 13.27 -11.80 -8.57
C VAL A 227 12.52 -12.79 -9.46
N GLY A 228 11.33 -13.25 -9.05
CA GLY A 228 10.49 -14.16 -9.84
C GLY A 228 10.08 -13.59 -11.20
N VAL A 229 9.72 -12.29 -11.26
CA VAL A 229 9.38 -11.61 -12.52
C VAL A 229 10.59 -11.54 -13.46
N LEU A 230 11.77 -11.21 -12.93
CA LEU A 230 12.99 -11.13 -13.71
C LEU A 230 13.37 -12.48 -14.33
N SER A 231 13.31 -13.55 -13.54
CA SER A 231 13.57 -14.91 -14.01
C SER A 231 12.61 -15.31 -15.14
N LEU A 232 11.31 -15.04 -14.98
CA LEU A 232 10.31 -15.37 -16.01
C LEU A 232 10.45 -14.53 -17.28
N HIS A 233 10.86 -13.27 -17.16
CA HIS A 233 11.10 -12.38 -18.30
C HIS A 233 12.19 -12.95 -19.23
N PHE A 234 13.32 -13.35 -18.65
CA PHE A 234 14.44 -13.91 -19.41
C PHE A 234 14.15 -15.30 -19.98
N MET A 235 13.40 -16.14 -19.27
CA MET A 235 13.12 -17.51 -19.72
C MET A 235 12.08 -17.61 -20.84
N LYS A 236 11.17 -16.64 -21.00
CA LYS A 236 9.97 -16.80 -21.86
C LYS A 236 9.68 -15.64 -22.82
N GLY A 237 10.65 -14.76 -23.07
CA GLY A 237 10.58 -13.81 -24.19
C GLY A 237 9.76 -12.54 -23.92
N GLY A 238 9.75 -12.05 -22.68
CA GLY A 238 9.20 -10.74 -22.34
C GLY A 238 7.91 -10.76 -21.50
N CYS A 239 7.74 -9.72 -20.67
CA CYS A 239 6.53 -9.46 -19.88
C CYS A 239 6.09 -8.02 -20.13
N ASN A 240 4.79 -7.77 -20.09
CA ASN A 240 4.25 -6.43 -20.29
C ASN A 240 4.73 -5.46 -19.20
N GLY A 241 5.06 -4.22 -19.59
CA GLY A 241 5.47 -3.18 -18.65
C GLY A 241 6.89 -3.34 -18.09
N ILE A 242 7.82 -4.01 -18.81
CA ILE A 242 9.20 -4.24 -18.33
C ILE A 242 9.96 -2.94 -18.00
N GLY A 243 9.74 -1.88 -18.77
CA GLY A 243 10.35 -0.57 -18.50
C GLY A 243 9.88 0.04 -17.18
N ALA A 244 8.57 0.00 -16.92
CA ALA A 244 7.99 0.43 -15.65
C ALA A 244 8.43 -0.48 -14.49
N TRP A 245 8.61 -1.79 -14.74
CA TRP A 245 9.14 -2.72 -13.75
C TRP A 245 10.55 -2.36 -13.32
N TRP A 246 11.44 -1.97 -14.24
CA TRP A 246 12.80 -1.52 -13.90
C TRP A 246 12.76 -0.31 -12.96
N PHE A 247 11.98 0.71 -13.33
CA PHE A 247 11.82 1.91 -12.52
C PHE A 247 11.23 1.61 -11.14
N ASN A 248 10.17 0.79 -11.07
CA ASN A 248 9.59 0.34 -9.82
C ASN A 248 10.55 -0.51 -8.98
N SER A 249 11.45 -1.27 -9.60
CA SER A 249 12.47 -2.04 -8.87
C SER A 249 13.50 -1.11 -8.23
N VAL A 250 13.96 -0.07 -8.94
CA VAL A 250 14.84 0.97 -8.37
C VAL A 250 14.17 1.66 -7.18
N LEU A 251 12.92 2.08 -7.34
CA LEU A 251 12.17 2.72 -6.26
C LEU A 251 11.95 1.78 -5.06
N ASN A 252 11.69 0.48 -5.28
CA ASN A 252 11.57 -0.51 -4.20
C ASN A 252 12.92 -0.73 -3.50
N GLY A 253 14.02 -0.72 -4.26
CA GLY A 253 15.38 -0.73 -3.71
C GLY A 253 15.65 0.49 -2.81
N ALA A 254 15.18 1.68 -3.21
CA ALA A 254 15.26 2.87 -2.37
C ALA A 254 14.45 2.74 -1.06
N ILE A 255 13.23 2.20 -1.13
CA ILE A 255 12.42 1.91 0.07
C ILE A 255 13.15 0.92 0.99
N LEU A 256 13.67 -0.17 0.44
CA LEU A 256 14.42 -1.18 1.18
C LEU A 256 15.64 -0.58 1.87
N PHE A 257 16.42 0.24 1.15
CA PHE A 257 17.57 0.93 1.71
C PHE A 257 17.19 1.84 2.88
N LEU A 258 16.14 2.65 2.71
CA LEU A 258 15.66 3.54 3.77
C LEU A 258 15.15 2.75 4.99
N PHE A 259 14.43 1.65 4.76
CA PHE A 259 13.93 0.78 5.81
C PHE A 259 15.07 0.11 6.58
N LEU A 260 16.07 -0.43 5.88
CA LEU A 260 17.26 -1.02 6.51
C LEU A 260 18.05 0.01 7.30
N ASN A 261 18.23 1.23 6.78
CA ASN A 261 18.89 2.31 7.51
C ASN A 261 18.15 2.65 8.80
N PHE A 262 16.81 2.72 8.77
CA PHE A 262 15.98 2.91 9.97
C PHE A 262 16.11 1.73 10.95
N TYR A 263 16.02 0.50 10.45
CA TYR A 263 16.12 -0.73 11.25
C TYR A 263 17.48 -0.85 11.94
N VAL A 264 18.57 -0.61 11.19
CA VAL A 264 19.94 -0.64 11.70
C VAL A 264 20.15 0.44 12.76
N LYS A 265 19.65 1.65 12.56
CA LYS A 265 19.68 2.72 13.58
C LYS A 265 18.93 2.34 14.85
N MET A 266 17.84 1.59 14.72
CA MET A 266 17.05 1.10 15.86
C MET A 266 17.80 0.02 16.65
N TYR A 267 18.44 -0.95 15.99
CA TYR A 267 19.12 -2.09 16.65
C TYR A 267 20.56 -1.79 17.11
N LEU A 268 21.34 -0.95 16.41
CA LEU A 268 22.75 -0.64 16.74
C LEU A 268 22.93 0.44 17.83
N GLY A 269 21.90 0.77 18.61
CA GLY A 269 22.12 1.43 19.90
C GLY A 269 22.20 2.97 19.92
N LYS A 270 21.71 3.71 18.92
CA LYS A 270 21.35 5.14 19.12
C LYS A 270 19.99 5.26 19.81
N ARG A 271 19.87 4.60 20.99
CA ARG A 271 18.64 4.43 21.77
C ARG A 271 17.88 5.74 22.01
N LYS A 272 18.54 6.87 22.31
CA LYS A 272 17.85 8.04 22.87
C LYS A 272 16.91 8.80 21.91
N GLU A 273 17.16 8.79 20.61
CA GLU A 273 16.34 9.56 19.64
C GLU A 273 15.29 8.70 18.93
N VAL A 274 15.60 7.43 18.66
CA VAL A 274 14.73 6.50 17.90
C VAL A 274 13.76 5.76 18.82
N ILE A 275 14.14 5.52 20.09
CA ILE A 275 13.20 4.99 21.09
C ILE A 275 12.08 5.99 21.35
N SER A 276 12.31 7.31 21.29
CA SER A 276 11.20 8.28 21.34
C SER A 276 10.19 8.05 20.23
N GLU A 277 10.63 7.78 18.99
CA GLU A 277 9.71 7.56 17.85
C GLU A 277 9.07 6.17 17.82
N ALA A 278 9.80 5.12 18.19
CA ALA A 278 9.33 3.73 18.17
C ALA A 278 8.58 3.33 19.44
N MET A 279 8.95 3.88 20.61
CA MET A 279 8.13 3.81 21.82
C MET A 279 6.94 4.76 21.74
N GLU A 280 6.95 5.92 21.06
CA GLU A 280 5.69 6.65 20.82
C GLU A 280 4.70 5.83 19.97
N GLU A 281 5.16 5.05 18.99
CA GLU A 281 4.27 4.17 18.22
C GLU A 281 3.71 2.97 19.02
N THR A 282 4.32 2.64 20.17
CA THR A 282 3.99 1.48 21.01
C THR A 282 3.38 1.88 22.39
N GLU A 283 3.73 3.05 22.93
CA GLU A 283 3.16 3.69 24.14
C GLU A 283 1.82 4.38 23.84
N MET A 284 1.47 4.55 22.57
CA MET A 284 0.12 4.92 22.09
C MET A 284 -1.00 3.95 22.53
N MET A 285 -0.70 2.88 23.28
CA MET A 285 -1.67 1.95 23.89
C MET A 285 -1.71 2.05 25.43
N LYS A 286 -0.83 2.84 26.06
CA LYS A 286 -0.74 2.93 27.52
C LYS A 286 -1.23 4.26 28.10
N VAL A 287 -1.51 5.26 27.27
CA VAL A 287 -1.96 6.58 27.75
C VAL A 287 -3.47 6.72 27.54
N GLU A 288 -4.24 5.86 28.21
CA GLU A 288 -5.65 6.12 28.51
C GLU A 288 -6.01 5.50 29.87
N ASP A 289 -5.08 5.59 30.83
CA ASP A 289 -5.35 5.34 32.24
C ASP A 289 -4.47 6.29 33.09
N LYS A 290 -4.87 7.57 33.09
CA LYS A 290 -4.69 8.51 34.20
C LYS A 290 -5.53 9.76 34.00
#